data_AF-A0A382DQ77-F1
#
_entry.id   AF-A0A382DQ77-F1
#
_cell.length_a   1.000
_cell.length_b   1.000
_cell.length_c   1.000
_cell.angle_alpha   90.00
_cell.angle_beta   90.00
_cell.angle_gamma   90.00
#
_symmetry.space_group_name_H-M   'P 1'
#
loop_
_entity.id
_entity.type
_entity.pdbx_description
1 polymer ?
#
loop_
_entity_poly.entity_id
_entity_poly.type
_entity_poly.pdbx_seq_one_letter_code
_entity_poly.pdbx_strand_id
1 'polypeptide(L)' 'VNFHRANLEGANLEGASADVWTVWPEGFDPEAGGVFFP' A
#
# COMPACT_ATOMS: atom_id res chain seq x y z
N VAL A 1 8.22 1.04 -5.16
CA VAL A 1 8.09 -0.45 -5.16
C VAL A 1 6.82 -0.85 -5.92
N ASN A 2 6.70 -2.05 -6.49
CA ASN A 2 5.51 -2.43 -7.30
C ASN A 2 4.74 -3.59 -6.65
N PHE A 3 3.52 -3.31 -6.19
CA PHE A 3 2.57 -4.26 -5.63
C PHE A 3 1.36 -4.53 -6.53
N HIS A 4 1.39 -4.12 -7.80
CA HIS A 4 0.22 -4.21 -8.69
C HIS A 4 -0.41 -5.61 -8.79
N ARG A 5 0.36 -6.67 -8.55
CA ARG A 5 -0.11 -8.07 -8.52
C ARG A 5 0.09 -8.76 -7.18
N ALA A 6 0.39 -8.01 -6.13
CA ALA A 6 0.54 -8.56 -4.79
C ALA A 6 -0.85 -8.83 -4.19
N ASN A 7 -0.99 -9.96 -3.48
CA ASN A 7 -2.12 -10.14 -2.59
C ASN A 7 -1.78 -9.49 -1.24
N LEU A 8 -2.48 -8.40 -0.91
CA LEU A 8 -2.34 -7.69 0.36
C LEU A 8 -3.50 -8.00 1.33
N GLU A 9 -4.34 -8.98 1.02
CA GLU A 9 -5.44 -9.40 1.90
C GLU A 9 -4.90 -9.85 3.27
N GLY A 10 -5.35 -9.19 4.33
CA GLY A 10 -4.92 -9.47 5.70
C GLY A 10 -3.53 -8.95 6.08
N ALA A 11 -2.83 -8.23 5.19
CA ALA A 11 -1.57 -7.58 5.54
C ALA A 11 -1.82 -6.39 6.49
N ASN A 12 -1.04 -6.29 7.56
CA ASN A 12 -1.01 -5.09 8.39
C ASN A 12 0.09 -4.14 7.86
N LEU A 13 -0.32 -3.00 7.29
CA LEU A 13 0.56 -1.96 6.77
C LEU A 13 0.57 -0.69 7.63
N GLU A 14 0.06 -0.77 8.86
CA GLU A 14 0.02 0.37 9.78
C GLU A 14 1.43 0.93 10.02
N GLY A 15 1.62 2.22 9.67
CA GLY A 15 2.90 2.92 9.81
C GLY A 15 3.89 2.67 8.68
N ALA A 16 3.52 1.94 7.62
CA ALA A 16 4.36 1.81 6.44
C ALA A 16 4.52 3.17 5.75
N SER A 17 5.73 3.46 5.26
CA SER A 17 6.00 4.66 4.47
C SER A 17 6.08 4.29 2.99
N ALA A 18 5.32 4.98 2.15
CA ALA A 18 5.34 4.81 0.71
C ALA A 18 5.48 6.15 0.00
N ASP A 19 6.06 6.15 -1.20
CA ASP A 19 6.18 7.34 -2.04
C ASP A 19 5.15 7.34 -3.17
N VAL A 20 5.07 8.46 -3.90
CA VAL A 20 4.20 8.62 -5.06
C VAL A 20 4.51 7.65 -6.22
N TRP A 21 5.65 6.96 -6.17
CA TRP A 21 6.08 5.96 -7.15
C TRP A 21 5.72 4.53 -6.74
N THR A 22 5.11 4.36 -5.56
CA THR A 22 4.66 3.06 -5.08
C THR A 22 3.35 2.68 -5.78
N VAL A 23 3.38 1.55 -6.48
CA VAL A 23 2.22 1.06 -7.23
C VAL A 23 1.47 0.05 -6.38
N TRP A 24 0.18 0.27 -6.19
CA TRP A 24 -0.70 -0.57 -5.39
C TRP A 24 -1.52 -1.55 -6.25
N PRO A 25 -2.02 -2.65 -5.67
CA PRO A 25 -3.01 -3.48 -6.34
C PRO A 25 -4.25 -2.65 -6.73
N GLU A 26 -4.92 -3.07 -7.81
CA GLU A 26 -6.19 -2.44 -8.20
C GLU A 26 -7.23 -2.58 -7.07
N GLY A 27 -7.88 -1.47 -6.72
CA GLY A 27 -8.88 -1.43 -5.64
C GLY A 27 -8.30 -1.42 -4.22
N PHE A 28 -6.98 -1.43 -4.03
CA PHE A 28 -6.36 -1.27 -2.72
C PHE A 28 -6.29 0.21 -2.31
N ASP A 29 -6.78 0.51 -1.11
CA ASP A 29 -6.68 1.84 -0.49
C ASP A 29 -5.51 1.85 0.52
N PRO A 30 -4.37 2.46 0.18
CA PRO A 30 -3.21 2.50 1.06
C PRO A 30 -3.43 3.38 2.30
N GLU A 31 -4.21 4.45 2.22
CA GLU A 31 -4.48 5.31 3.39
C GLU A 31 -5.35 4.56 4.41
N ALA A 32 -6.38 3.84 3.93
CA ALA A 32 -7.18 2.96 4.78
C ALA A 32 -6.36 1.82 5.41
N GLY A 33 -5.27 1.40 4.76
CA GLY A 33 -4.30 0.43 5.27
C GLY A 33 -3.30 0.99 6.29
N GLY A 34 -3.36 2.29 6.60
CA GLY A 34 -2.45 2.94 7.54
C GLY A 34 -1.09 3.30 6.95
N VAL A 35 -0.99 3.37 5.62
CA VAL A 35 0.23 3.81 4.93
C VAL A 35 0.34 5.33 5.01
N PHE A 36 1.53 5.80 5.37
CA PHE A 36 1.90 7.20 5.40
C PHE A 36 2.72 7.57 4.16
N PHE A 37 2.46 8.76 3.59
CA PHE A 37 3.19 9.31 2.46
C PHE A 37 3.99 10.54 2.93
N PRO A 38 5.33 10.47 3.05
CA PRO A 38 6.18 11.63 3.34
C PRO A 38 6.33 12.59 2.15
#